data_AF-A0A0D0CS96-F1
#
_entry.id   AF-A0A0D0CS96-F1
#
_cell.length_a   1.000
_cell.length_b   1.000
_cell.length_c   1.000
_cell.angle_alpha   90.00
_cell.angle_beta   90.00
_cell.angle_gamma   90.00
#
_symmetry.space_group_name_H-M   'P 1'
#
loop_
_entity.id
_entity.type
_entity.pdbx_description
1 polymer ?
#
loop_
_entity_poly.entity_id
_entity_poly.type
_entity_poly.pdbx_seq_one_letter_code
_entity_poly.pdbx_strand_id
1 'polypeptide(L)'
;MFDQLSTSFKVGSPPTKSAEMYPKVRFWTQTKYNEWMTTAEAHADRRWEVAFLEDEEGKTVSEDVIKAIRKKIRGVWANLVAQDVAPKTWGRATTSNKELLCTVIYKAFPILQLSQNDWKLESLCTQDYPGWARNNLEDTAECSAHGEAKQEDKQEDNTNADNELGPGTSKKRKAKRCKSKVAGKKIKGQ
;
A
#
# COMPACT_ATOMS: atom_id res chain seq x y z
N MET A 1 -17.23 14.51 -60.28
CA MET A 1 -16.31 15.27 -59.40
C MET A 1 -16.96 15.29 -58.03
N PHE A 2 -16.56 14.39 -57.14
CA PHE A 2 -16.94 14.43 -55.74
C PHE A 2 -15.68 14.73 -54.95
N ASP A 3 -15.52 15.99 -54.57
CA ASP A 3 -14.47 16.40 -53.64
C ASP A 3 -14.85 15.92 -52.25
N GLN A 4 -14.22 14.83 -51.83
CA GLN A 4 -14.35 14.31 -50.48
C GLN A 4 -13.35 15.06 -49.61
N LEU A 5 -13.87 16.02 -48.85
CA LEU A 5 -13.13 16.72 -47.80
C LEU A 5 -12.70 15.71 -46.73
N SER A 6 -11.43 15.34 -46.77
CA SER A 6 -10.74 14.62 -45.69
C SER A 6 -10.67 15.55 -44.47
N THR A 7 -11.74 15.50 -43.68
CA THR A 7 -11.81 16.20 -42.40
C THR A 7 -11.01 15.37 -41.41
N SER A 8 -9.73 15.70 -41.27
CA SER A 8 -8.83 15.06 -40.31
C SER A 8 -9.38 15.27 -38.90
N PHE A 9 -9.95 14.22 -38.32
CA PHE A 9 -10.34 14.18 -36.92
C PHE A 9 -9.05 14.16 -36.10
N LYS A 10 -8.57 15.34 -35.71
CA LYS A 10 -7.54 15.49 -34.69
C LYS A 10 -8.15 14.97 -33.39
N VAL A 11 -7.99 13.66 -33.14
CA VAL A 11 -8.27 13.06 -31.84
C VAL A 11 -7.40 13.84 -30.85
N GLY A 12 -8.04 14.72 -30.08
CA GLY A 12 -7.40 15.45 -29.02
C GLY A 12 -6.88 14.46 -28.00
N SER A 13 -5.60 14.11 -28.12
CA SER A 13 -4.86 13.54 -26.99
C SER A 13 -5.13 14.47 -25.80
N PRO A 14 -5.43 13.93 -24.60
CA PRO A 14 -5.48 14.74 -23.39
C PRO A 14 -4.21 15.59 -23.33
N PRO A 15 -4.28 16.85 -22.85
CA PRO A 15 -3.07 17.63 -22.65
C PRO A 15 -2.16 16.85 -21.71
N THR A 16 -1.15 16.20 -22.28
CA THR A 16 -0.12 15.51 -21.52
C THR A 16 0.57 16.60 -20.73
N LYS A 17 0.33 16.67 -19.42
CA LYS A 17 1.04 17.59 -18.54
C LYS A 17 2.54 17.40 -18.83
N SER A 18 3.22 18.44 -19.26
CA SER A 18 4.66 18.39 -19.54
C SER A 18 5.40 19.04 -18.38
N ALA A 19 6.61 18.55 -18.10
CA ALA A 19 7.47 19.13 -17.06
C ALA A 19 7.75 20.63 -17.31
N GLU A 20 7.75 21.06 -18.57
CA GLU A 20 7.93 22.46 -18.97
C GLU A 20 6.81 23.38 -18.48
N MET A 21 5.57 22.88 -18.42
CA MET A 21 4.44 23.65 -17.88
C MET A 21 4.47 23.77 -16.35
N TYR A 22 5.19 22.87 -15.69
CA TYR A 22 5.27 22.78 -14.22
C TYR A 22 6.73 22.78 -13.75
N PRO A 23 7.50 23.86 -14.02
CA PRO A 23 8.95 23.87 -13.80
C PRO A 23 9.34 23.79 -12.31
N LYS A 24 8.39 24.00 -11.40
CA LYS A 24 8.60 23.92 -9.95
C LYS A 24 8.49 22.49 -9.41
N VAL A 25 7.85 21.57 -10.14
CA VAL A 25 7.72 20.17 -9.72
C VAL A 25 9.09 19.52 -9.86
N ARG A 26 9.71 19.15 -8.74
CA ARG A 26 11.09 18.64 -8.68
C ARG A 26 11.15 17.20 -9.16
N PHE A 27 10.15 16.41 -8.76
CA PHE A 27 10.16 14.98 -8.90
C PHE A 27 9.25 14.53 -10.05
N TRP A 28 9.58 14.96 -11.27
CA TRP A 28 8.84 14.52 -12.46
C TRP A 28 9.08 13.05 -12.77
N THR A 29 10.28 12.54 -12.47
CA THR A 29 10.68 11.14 -12.69
C THR A 29 11.13 10.48 -11.39
N GLN A 30 10.99 9.15 -11.31
CA GLN A 30 11.48 8.39 -10.15
C GLN A 30 13.00 8.54 -9.98
N THR A 31 13.75 8.64 -11.07
CA THR A 31 15.21 8.87 -11.05
C THR A 31 15.55 10.17 -10.33
N LYS A 32 14.85 11.28 -10.63
CA LYS A 32 15.08 12.58 -9.97
C LYS A 32 14.84 12.50 -8.47
N TYR A 33 13.80 11.77 -8.06
CA TYR A 33 13.53 11.52 -6.66
C TYR A 33 14.61 10.66 -5.99
N ASN A 34 15.04 9.58 -6.64
CA ASN A 34 16.11 8.72 -6.13
C ASN A 34 17.46 9.44 -6.02
N GLU A 35 17.78 10.34 -6.96
CA GLU A 35 18.95 11.22 -6.86
C GLU A 35 18.86 12.10 -5.61
N TRP A 36 17.71 12.76 -5.40
CA TRP A 36 17.48 13.60 -4.23
C TRP A 36 17.57 12.82 -2.91
N MET A 37 17.09 11.59 -2.88
CA MET A 37 17.15 10.69 -1.72
C MET A 37 18.57 10.43 -1.21
N THR A 38 19.60 10.66 -2.02
CA THR A 38 21.02 10.53 -1.61
C THR A 38 21.60 11.80 -0.98
N THR A 39 20.84 12.90 -0.99
CA THR A 39 21.31 14.21 -0.51
C THR A 39 21.08 14.39 0.99
N ALA A 40 21.85 15.28 1.61
CA ALA A 40 21.64 15.68 3.00
C ALA A 40 20.27 16.34 3.24
N GLU A 41 19.70 17.00 2.22
CA GLU A 41 18.35 17.58 2.28
C GLU A 41 17.30 16.50 2.52
N ALA A 42 17.37 15.39 1.79
CA ALA A 42 16.43 14.27 1.95
C ALA A 42 16.53 13.62 3.34
N HIS A 43 17.75 13.45 3.85
CA HIS A 43 17.96 12.87 5.18
C HIS A 43 17.48 13.78 6.32
N ALA A 44 17.41 15.09 6.09
CA ALA A 44 16.84 16.04 7.04
C ALA A 44 15.29 16.07 7.01
N ASP A 45 14.68 15.63 5.90
CA ASP A 45 13.23 15.64 5.74
C ASP A 45 12.57 14.43 6.42
N ARG A 46 11.80 14.70 7.47
CA ARG A 46 11.01 13.67 8.19
C ARG A 46 9.89 13.06 7.34
N ARG A 47 9.54 13.68 6.23
CA ARG A 47 8.48 13.26 5.30
C ARG A 47 9.04 12.75 3.98
N TRP A 48 10.32 12.38 3.92
CA TRP A 48 11.00 11.94 2.70
C TRP A 48 10.18 10.90 1.93
N GLU A 49 9.58 9.91 2.59
CA GLU A 49 8.79 8.81 1.98
C GLU A 49 7.65 9.29 1.07
N VAL A 50 7.15 10.51 1.28
CA VAL A 50 6.04 11.10 0.53
C VAL A 50 6.40 12.47 -0.05
N ALA A 51 7.67 12.88 0.03
CA ALA A 51 8.14 14.19 -0.43
C ALA A 51 7.89 14.39 -1.93
N PHE A 52 7.86 13.29 -2.70
CA PHE A 52 7.53 13.30 -4.13
C PHE A 52 6.08 13.69 -4.47
N LEU A 53 5.18 13.71 -3.49
CA LEU A 53 3.81 14.16 -3.68
C LEU A 53 3.75 15.68 -3.64
N GLU A 54 4.15 16.29 -4.75
CA GLU A 54 4.20 17.74 -4.94
C GLU A 54 2.94 18.28 -5.64
N ASP A 55 2.54 19.49 -5.25
CA ASP A 55 1.60 20.32 -6.02
C ASP A 55 2.28 20.99 -7.21
N GLU A 56 1.53 21.82 -7.95
CA GLU A 56 2.02 22.53 -9.14
C GLU A 56 3.12 23.55 -8.81
N GLU A 57 3.20 23.98 -7.55
CA GLU A 57 4.21 24.87 -7.00
C GLU A 57 5.45 24.15 -6.49
N GLY A 58 5.52 22.82 -6.60
CA GLY A 58 6.65 22.02 -6.13
C GLY A 58 6.68 21.84 -4.62
N LYS A 59 5.56 22.08 -3.91
CA LYS A 59 5.46 21.89 -2.47
C LYS A 59 4.84 20.54 -2.17
N THR A 60 5.38 19.84 -1.18
CA THR A 60 4.79 18.59 -0.71
C THR A 60 3.37 18.83 -0.18
N VAL A 61 2.42 18.06 -0.67
CA VAL A 61 1.01 18.18 -0.27
C VAL A 61 0.81 17.89 1.22
N SER A 62 -0.28 18.43 1.76
CA SER A 62 -0.61 18.28 3.17
C SER A 62 -0.87 16.82 3.55
N GLU A 63 -0.68 16.48 4.83
CA GLU A 63 -0.88 15.12 5.32
C GLU A 63 -2.32 14.64 5.10
N ASP A 64 -3.30 15.53 5.18
CA ASP A 64 -4.71 15.22 4.94
C ASP A 64 -4.98 14.83 3.49
N VAL A 65 -4.31 15.49 2.53
CA VAL A 65 -4.39 15.12 1.11
C VAL A 65 -3.77 13.74 0.89
N ILE A 66 -2.62 13.45 1.50
CA ILE A 66 -1.98 12.12 1.42
C ILE A 66 -2.90 11.04 2.00
N LYS A 67 -3.51 11.31 3.16
CA LYS A 67 -4.51 10.41 3.77
C LYS A 67 -5.70 10.18 2.84
N ALA A 68 -6.19 11.22 2.18
CA ALA A 68 -7.28 11.12 1.22
C ALA A 68 -6.92 10.27 -0.01
N ILE A 69 -5.71 10.46 -0.58
CA ILE A 69 -5.17 9.65 -1.67
C ILE A 69 -5.13 8.17 -1.27
N ARG A 70 -4.45 7.86 -0.15
CA ARG A 70 -4.32 6.47 0.34
C ARG A 70 -5.67 5.84 0.61
N LYS A 71 -6.62 6.58 1.20
CA LYS A 71 -7.99 6.12 1.43
C LYS A 71 -8.68 5.74 0.12
N LYS A 72 -8.52 6.57 -0.92
CA LYS A 72 -9.13 6.30 -2.23
C LYS A 72 -8.49 5.10 -2.92
N ILE A 73 -7.16 4.98 -2.89
CA ILE A 73 -6.42 3.82 -3.41
C ILE A 73 -6.92 2.52 -2.76
N ARG A 74 -6.99 2.50 -1.42
CA ARG A 74 -7.48 1.32 -0.68
C ARG A 74 -8.94 0.98 -0.99
N GLY A 75 -9.76 1.98 -1.30
CA GLY A 75 -11.13 1.76 -1.78
C GLY A 75 -11.17 1.06 -3.14
N VAL A 76 -10.27 1.40 -4.07
CA VAL A 76 -10.14 0.69 -5.35
C VAL A 76 -9.68 -0.75 -5.11
N TRP A 77 -8.68 -0.97 -4.25
CA TRP A 77 -8.25 -2.32 -3.92
C TRP A 77 -9.36 -3.17 -3.28
N ALA A 78 -10.17 -2.58 -2.40
CA ALA A 78 -11.35 -3.26 -1.86
C ALA A 78 -12.35 -3.65 -2.95
N ASN A 79 -12.56 -2.79 -3.97
CA ASN A 79 -13.39 -3.14 -5.12
C ASN A 79 -12.80 -4.31 -5.93
N LEU A 80 -11.48 -4.36 -6.11
CA LEU A 80 -10.82 -5.49 -6.77
C LEU A 80 -11.01 -6.80 -6.00
N VAL A 81 -10.97 -6.74 -4.66
CA VAL A 81 -11.25 -7.91 -3.80
C VAL A 81 -12.69 -8.35 -3.92
N ALA A 82 -13.65 -7.41 -3.90
CA ALA A 82 -15.07 -7.72 -4.06
C ALA A 82 -15.40 -8.37 -5.41
N GLN A 83 -14.54 -8.17 -6.42
CA GLN A 83 -14.65 -8.76 -7.75
C GLN A 83 -13.80 -10.03 -7.92
N ASP A 84 -13.09 -10.48 -6.88
CA ASP A 84 -12.15 -11.62 -6.91
C ASP A 84 -11.05 -11.50 -7.98
N VAL A 85 -10.63 -10.27 -8.28
CA VAL A 85 -9.55 -9.96 -9.25
C VAL A 85 -8.36 -9.25 -8.61
N ALA A 86 -8.31 -9.17 -7.28
CA ALA A 86 -7.21 -8.55 -6.57
C ALA A 86 -5.91 -9.38 -6.71
N PRO A 87 -4.78 -8.75 -7.07
CA PRO A 87 -3.52 -9.47 -7.24
C PRO A 87 -2.91 -9.85 -5.88
N LYS A 88 -2.12 -10.92 -5.79
CA LYS A 88 -1.41 -11.25 -4.52
C LYS A 88 -0.38 -10.17 -4.12
N THR A 89 0.21 -9.51 -5.10
CA THR A 89 1.19 -8.43 -4.92
C THR A 89 0.91 -7.36 -5.95
N TRP A 90 1.06 -6.07 -5.61
CA TRP A 90 0.72 -4.99 -6.54
C TRP A 90 1.49 -5.05 -7.88
N GLY A 91 2.76 -5.45 -7.85
CA GLY A 91 3.56 -5.64 -9.08
C GLY A 91 3.00 -6.70 -10.05
N ARG A 92 2.07 -7.55 -9.60
CA ARG A 92 1.36 -8.57 -10.42
C ARG A 92 -0.06 -8.14 -10.80
N ALA A 93 -0.44 -6.88 -10.56
CA ALA A 93 -1.71 -6.35 -11.02
C ALA A 93 -1.81 -6.43 -12.54
N THR A 94 -2.98 -6.84 -13.05
CA THR A 94 -3.26 -6.82 -14.49
C THR A 94 -3.29 -5.38 -15.01
N THR A 95 -3.08 -5.20 -16.31
CA THR A 95 -3.16 -3.88 -16.96
C THR A 95 -4.50 -3.21 -16.67
N SER A 96 -5.61 -3.94 -16.79
CA SER A 96 -6.96 -3.42 -16.52
C SER A 96 -7.14 -2.97 -15.07
N ASN A 97 -6.54 -3.66 -14.09
CA ASN A 97 -6.60 -3.25 -12.69
C ASN A 97 -5.80 -1.95 -12.44
N LYS A 98 -4.65 -1.81 -13.11
CA LYS A 98 -3.83 -0.60 -13.04
C LYS A 98 -4.54 0.57 -13.72
N GLU A 99 -5.12 0.37 -14.90
CA GLU A 99 -5.91 1.38 -15.62
C GLU A 99 -7.12 1.86 -14.81
N LEU A 100 -7.84 0.94 -14.15
CA LEU A 100 -8.94 1.28 -13.25
C LEU A 100 -8.45 2.19 -12.12
N LEU A 101 -7.33 1.82 -11.48
CA LEU A 101 -6.73 2.63 -10.43
C LEU A 101 -6.34 4.02 -10.95
N CYS A 102 -5.56 4.11 -12.03
CA CYS A 102 -5.14 5.38 -12.61
C CYS A 102 -6.35 6.27 -12.93
N THR A 103 -7.40 5.70 -13.56
CA THR A 103 -8.63 6.43 -13.90
C THR A 103 -9.31 7.01 -12.67
N VAL A 104 -9.52 6.18 -11.63
CA VAL A 104 -10.22 6.60 -10.41
C VAL A 104 -9.40 7.62 -9.62
N ILE A 105 -8.09 7.41 -9.53
CA ILE A 105 -7.20 8.22 -8.71
C ILE A 105 -6.90 9.55 -9.38
N TYR A 106 -6.61 9.59 -10.68
CA TYR A 106 -6.31 10.84 -11.38
C TYR A 106 -7.52 11.75 -11.53
N LYS A 107 -8.72 11.18 -11.65
CA LYS A 107 -9.94 11.97 -11.60
C LYS A 107 -10.13 12.68 -10.25
N ALA A 108 -9.72 12.04 -9.16
CA ALA A 108 -9.87 12.60 -7.80
C ALA A 108 -8.68 13.48 -7.37
N PHE A 109 -7.47 13.15 -7.82
CA PHE A 109 -6.22 13.79 -7.41
C PHE A 109 -5.31 14.03 -8.63
N PRO A 110 -5.59 15.08 -9.43
CA PRO A 110 -4.83 15.39 -10.65
C PRO A 110 -3.34 15.70 -10.41
N ILE A 111 -2.94 16.01 -9.17
CA ILE A 111 -1.55 16.20 -8.75
C ILE A 111 -0.67 14.97 -9.01
N LEU A 112 -1.24 13.77 -8.97
CA LEU A 112 -0.46 12.55 -9.25
C LEU A 112 -0.11 12.40 -10.73
N GLN A 113 -0.81 13.11 -11.62
CA GLN A 113 -0.47 13.21 -13.04
C GLN A 113 0.74 14.13 -13.29
N LEU A 114 1.24 14.85 -12.27
CA LEU A 114 2.49 15.60 -12.34
C LEU A 114 3.68 14.65 -12.22
N SER A 115 3.72 13.64 -13.08
CA SER A 115 4.69 12.56 -13.07
C SER A 115 4.81 11.90 -14.44
N GLN A 116 5.99 11.37 -14.74
CA GLN A 116 6.23 10.57 -15.93
C GLN A 116 5.86 9.10 -15.69
N ASN A 117 5.12 8.49 -16.60
CA ASN A 117 4.77 7.06 -16.57
C ASN A 117 4.12 6.62 -15.25
N ASP A 118 3.29 7.47 -14.65
CA ASP A 118 2.52 7.16 -13.43
C ASP A 118 3.37 6.77 -12.21
N TRP A 119 4.67 7.11 -12.21
CA TRP A 119 5.62 6.57 -11.25
C TRP A 119 5.28 6.92 -9.79
N LYS A 120 4.66 8.09 -9.54
CA LYS A 120 4.24 8.51 -8.19
C LYS A 120 3.13 7.62 -7.66
N LEU A 121 2.13 7.30 -8.49
CA LEU A 121 1.04 6.42 -8.11
C LEU A 121 1.54 4.98 -7.93
N GLU A 122 2.38 4.49 -8.83
CA GLU A 122 2.97 3.15 -8.73
C GLU A 122 3.87 3.01 -7.49
N SER A 123 4.62 4.06 -7.13
CA SER A 123 5.43 4.09 -5.90
C SER A 123 4.55 3.99 -4.67
N LEU A 124 3.47 4.79 -4.59
CA LEU A 124 2.51 4.70 -3.49
C LEU A 124 1.91 3.31 -3.35
N CYS A 125 1.50 2.71 -4.47
CA CYS A 125 0.89 1.38 -4.42
C CYS A 125 1.90 0.32 -4.00
N THR A 126 3.12 0.38 -4.52
CA THR A 126 4.18 -0.57 -4.14
C THR A 126 4.52 -0.49 -2.65
N GLN A 127 4.53 0.71 -2.07
CA GLN A 127 4.80 0.93 -0.65
C GLN A 127 3.62 0.50 0.25
N ASP A 128 2.39 0.91 -0.07
CA ASP A 128 1.23 0.73 0.80
C ASP A 128 0.54 -0.63 0.65
N TYR A 129 0.63 -1.26 -0.54
CA TYR A 129 -0.14 -2.46 -0.84
C TYR A 129 0.18 -3.65 0.07
N PRO A 130 1.46 -4.02 0.33
CA PRO A 130 1.75 -5.20 1.15
C PRO A 130 1.13 -5.13 2.55
N GLY A 131 1.16 -3.95 3.19
CA GLY A 131 0.57 -3.73 4.50
C GLY A 131 -0.96 -3.80 4.49
N TRP A 132 -1.58 -3.31 3.41
CA TRP A 132 -3.03 -3.44 3.23
C TRP A 132 -3.44 -4.88 2.91
N ALA A 133 -2.79 -5.52 1.93
CA ALA A 133 -3.10 -6.85 1.44
C ALA A 133 -3.07 -7.90 2.54
N ARG A 134 -2.07 -7.86 3.43
CA ARG A 134 -1.96 -8.77 4.58
C ARG A 134 -3.21 -8.83 5.47
N ASN A 135 -4.00 -7.75 5.52
CA ASN A 135 -5.20 -7.68 6.35
C ASN A 135 -6.51 -7.86 5.59
N ASN A 136 -6.48 -7.91 4.26
CA ASN A 136 -7.68 -7.84 3.41
C ASN A 136 -7.76 -8.97 2.37
N LEU A 137 -6.62 -9.55 2.00
CA LEU A 137 -6.56 -10.82 1.30
C LEU A 137 -6.40 -11.85 2.43
N GLU A 138 -7.50 -12.49 2.83
CA GLU A 138 -7.36 -13.65 3.71
C GLU A 138 -6.45 -14.65 2.99
N ASP A 139 -5.45 -15.19 3.69
CA ASP A 139 -4.84 -16.41 3.23
C ASP A 139 -5.97 -17.42 3.17
N THR A 140 -6.33 -17.86 1.96
CA THR A 140 -6.97 -19.16 1.76
C THR A 140 -5.98 -20.25 2.16
N ALA A 141 -5.58 -20.24 3.44
CA ALA A 141 -5.00 -21.37 4.11
C ALA A 141 -6.18 -22.25 4.49
N GLU A 142 -6.48 -23.16 3.58
CA GLU A 142 -6.97 -24.48 3.94
C GLU A 142 -6.30 -24.92 5.25
N CYS A 143 -7.11 -25.43 6.17
CA CYS A 143 -6.63 -26.23 7.28
C CYS A 143 -5.73 -27.35 6.72
N SER A 144 -4.43 -27.15 6.76
CA SER A 144 -3.49 -28.24 6.88
C SER A 144 -2.48 -27.85 7.94
N ALA A 145 -2.61 -28.55 9.07
CA ALA A 145 -1.55 -28.72 10.02
C ALA A 145 -0.26 -29.09 9.27
N HIS A 146 0.87 -28.52 9.69
CA HIS A 146 2.07 -29.25 10.12
C HIS A 146 3.01 -28.18 10.67
N GLY A 147 2.82 -27.88 11.95
CA GLY A 147 3.94 -27.45 12.77
C GLY A 147 4.78 -28.70 13.01
N GLU A 148 5.88 -28.84 12.27
CA GLU A 148 6.90 -29.82 12.64
C GLU A 148 8.01 -29.10 13.39
N ALA A 149 7.99 -29.35 14.69
CA ALA A 149 9.08 -29.12 15.60
C ALA A 149 10.29 -29.93 15.11
N LYS A 150 11.41 -29.25 14.82
CA LYS A 150 12.71 -29.90 14.82
C LYS A 150 13.16 -30.04 16.28
N GLN A 151 12.86 -31.19 16.84
CA GLN A 151 13.50 -31.75 18.01
C GLN A 151 14.40 -32.87 17.48
N GLU A 152 15.71 -32.68 17.52
CA GLU A 152 16.68 -33.76 17.35
C GLU A 152 17.76 -33.62 18.42
N ASP A 153 18.00 -34.75 19.05
CA ASP A 153 18.73 -34.98 20.29
C ASP A 153 20.18 -34.53 20.25
N LYS A 154 20.62 -33.92 21.36
CA LYS A 154 22.03 -33.92 21.75
C LYS A 154 22.23 -34.96 22.85
N GLN A 155 22.97 -36.00 22.51
CA GLN A 155 23.52 -36.96 23.45
C GLN A 155 24.70 -36.35 24.21
N GLU A 156 24.83 -36.78 25.46
CA GLU A 156 25.50 -36.16 26.61
C GLU A 156 27.03 -36.43 26.66
N ASP A 157 27.81 -35.46 27.16
CA ASP A 157 28.98 -35.74 28.02
C ASP A 157 29.25 -34.55 28.97
N ASN A 158 29.65 -34.89 30.20
CA ASN A 158 29.65 -34.10 31.43
C ASN A 158 30.85 -33.14 31.58
N THR A 159 30.69 -32.05 32.36
CA THR A 159 31.41 -31.79 33.64
C THR A 159 31.07 -30.39 34.21
N ASN A 160 30.90 -30.35 35.54
CA ASN A 160 30.36 -29.30 36.41
C ASN A 160 31.12 -27.96 36.47
N ALA A 161 30.39 -26.86 36.75
CA ALA A 161 30.75 -25.83 37.75
C ALA A 161 29.62 -24.80 37.95
N ASP A 162 29.33 -24.49 39.21
CA ASP A 162 28.34 -23.53 39.73
C ASP A 162 28.45 -22.09 39.20
N ASN A 163 27.30 -21.40 39.05
CA ASN A 163 26.92 -20.23 39.87
C ASN A 163 25.63 -19.52 39.36
N GLU A 164 24.62 -19.53 40.24
CA GLU A 164 23.67 -18.47 40.65
C GLU A 164 23.00 -17.43 39.69
N LEU A 165 21.66 -17.34 39.89
CA LEU A 165 20.72 -16.19 39.84
C LEU A 165 20.10 -15.72 38.49
N GLY A 166 18.76 -15.93 38.35
CA GLY A 166 17.89 -15.54 37.22
C GLY A 166 17.32 -14.10 37.31
N PRO A 167 16.07 -13.79 36.87
CA PRO A 167 15.09 -14.52 36.05
C PRO A 167 14.42 -13.69 34.90
N GLY A 168 13.53 -14.37 34.16
CA GLY A 168 12.44 -13.97 33.22
C GLY A 168 12.10 -12.50 32.94
N THR A 169 11.48 -12.17 31.79
CA THR A 169 10.03 -12.37 31.63
C THR A 169 9.55 -12.63 30.20
N SER A 170 8.68 -13.63 30.07
CA SER A 170 7.85 -13.92 28.90
C SER A 170 6.56 -13.10 28.84
N LYS A 171 6.08 -12.90 27.60
CA LYS A 171 4.67 -12.83 27.12
C LYS A 171 3.71 -11.79 27.73
N LYS A 172 3.11 -10.98 26.84
CA LYS A 172 1.66 -10.70 26.92
C LYS A 172 1.03 -10.45 25.54
N ARG A 173 0.38 -11.49 24.99
CA ARG A 173 -0.60 -11.38 23.89
C ARG A 173 -1.95 -11.00 24.50
N LYS A 174 -2.63 -10.00 23.95
CA LYS A 174 -3.98 -9.60 24.38
C LYS A 174 -5.01 -10.21 23.44
N ALA A 175 -5.76 -11.20 23.93
CA ALA A 175 -6.86 -11.84 23.22
C ALA A 175 -8.09 -10.91 23.13
N LYS A 176 -8.74 -10.89 21.96
CA LYS A 176 -10.05 -10.25 21.73
C LYS A 176 -11.15 -11.16 22.28
N ARG A 177 -12.03 -10.61 23.12
CA ARG A 177 -13.19 -11.31 23.70
C ARG A 177 -14.41 -11.13 22.80
N CYS A 178 -14.83 -12.18 22.10
CA CYS A 178 -16.15 -12.27 21.50
C CYS A 178 -17.19 -12.52 22.60
N LYS A 179 -18.33 -11.84 22.57
CA LYS A 179 -19.51 -12.17 23.39
C LYS A 179 -20.64 -12.62 22.47
N SER A 180 -20.95 -13.91 22.51
CA SER A 180 -22.15 -14.50 21.94
C SER A 180 -23.31 -14.43 22.95
N LYS A 181 -24.52 -14.20 22.45
CA LYS A 181 -25.80 -14.20 23.19
C LYS A 181 -26.24 -15.62 23.60
N VAL A 182 -27.09 -15.70 24.64
CA VAL A 182 -28.47 -16.29 24.65
C VAL A 182 -28.82 -17.03 25.96
N ALA A 183 -30.11 -16.89 26.32
CA ALA A 183 -30.99 -17.73 27.15
C ALA A 183 -31.02 -17.53 28.68
N GLY A 184 -32.08 -16.81 29.12
CA GLY A 184 -33.29 -17.44 29.66
C GLY A 184 -33.25 -17.93 31.12
N LYS A 185 -34.14 -17.39 31.96
CA LYS A 185 -34.75 -18.17 33.05
C LYS A 185 -36.11 -17.63 33.48
N LYS A 186 -37.05 -18.58 33.57
CA LYS A 186 -38.43 -18.51 34.05
C LYS A 186 -38.51 -18.28 35.57
N ILE A 187 -39.50 -17.46 35.98
CA ILE A 187 -40.61 -17.68 36.95
C ILE A 187 -40.34 -18.40 38.30
N LYS A 188 -40.75 -17.81 39.44
CA LYS A 188 -41.91 -18.20 40.32
C LYS A 188 -41.70 -17.87 41.83
N GLY A 189 -42.76 -17.30 42.43
CA GLY A 189 -43.19 -17.47 43.84
C GLY A 189 -42.52 -16.51 44.83
N GLN A 190 -43.21 -15.90 45.80
CA GLN A 190 -44.50 -16.16 46.42
C GLN A 190 -45.01 -14.85 47.04
#